data_AF-A0A838SXU1-F1
#
_entry.id   AF-A0A838SXU1-F1
#
_cell.length_a   1.000
_cell.length_b   1.000
_cell.length_c   1.000
_cell.angle_alpha   90.00
_cell.angle_beta   90.00
_cell.angle_gamma   90.00
#
_symmetry.space_group_name_H-M   'P 1'
#
loop_
_entity.id
_entity.type
_entity.pdbx_description
1 polymer ?
#
loop_
_entity_poly.entity_id
_entity_poly.type
_entity_poly.pdbx_seq_one_letter_code
_entity_poly.pdbx_strand_id
1 'polypeptide(L)'
;PRYNRRSKTPQHGVYLKLTNERFPRLSIVREAKADGAAYLGPLASRGTAVLVAEAVQDVVPLRRCTPRIGARTRFPACALAEMGRCLSPCDGSVSPQRYAEAVAVVTGALTGDLTGVVAPLQARLHALARQGRFEEAATVRNRLQAFATAVWRTRRLTATVAAGVVVASRPVSRCGDGGAVEVMASDGGRLVATTRCRPDDLDQAADQLLQRAAAAGGTGRPADLPVRPEDAEEVELVTQWMEGRGVVLHHAGAGLALGMAGGRQLAGLQARLSRVHRSTGRPGAELAAKRTRRPPPVEQFAASATLPP
;
A
#
# COMPACT_ATOMS: atom_id res chain seq x y z
N PRO A 1 16.71 5.99 -24.47
CA PRO A 1 17.24 6.47 -23.16
C PRO A 1 17.37 5.34 -22.13
N ARG A 2 18.48 5.31 -21.35
CA ARG A 2 18.77 4.27 -20.32
C ARG A 2 17.70 4.14 -19.22
N TYR A 3 16.80 5.11 -19.09
CA TYR A 3 15.80 5.17 -18.01
C TYR A 3 14.49 4.40 -18.27
N ASN A 4 14.23 3.90 -19.48
CA ASN A 4 13.01 3.12 -19.79
C ASN A 4 13.14 1.60 -19.60
N ARG A 5 14.13 1.13 -18.82
CA ARG A 5 14.40 -0.31 -18.67
C ARG A 5 13.44 -1.03 -17.71
N ARG A 6 12.59 -0.30 -16.98
CA ARG A 6 11.63 -0.86 -15.99
C ARG A 6 10.23 -1.18 -16.55
N SER A 7 9.92 -0.85 -17.80
CA SER A 7 8.55 -0.88 -18.33
C SER A 7 8.20 -2.08 -19.22
N LYS A 8 8.83 -3.25 -19.04
CA LYS A 8 8.46 -4.47 -19.82
C LYS A 8 7.38 -5.33 -19.16
N THR A 9 7.13 -5.15 -17.86
CA THR A 9 6.08 -5.87 -17.14
C THR A 9 5.60 -4.96 -16.01
N PRO A 10 4.51 -4.19 -16.23
CA PRO A 10 3.86 -3.49 -15.13
C PRO A 10 3.55 -4.53 -14.06
N GLN A 11 3.97 -4.29 -12.81
CA GLN A 11 3.51 -5.13 -11.72
C GLN A 11 2.01 -4.89 -11.60
N HIS A 12 1.21 -5.82 -12.12
CA HIS A 12 -0.24 -5.74 -12.01
C HIS A 12 -0.61 -5.96 -10.55
N GLY A 13 -0.71 -4.85 -9.82
CA GLY A 13 -1.18 -4.83 -8.45
C GLY A 13 -2.56 -5.46 -8.34
N VAL A 14 -2.87 -6.02 -7.19
CA VAL A 14 -4.16 -6.64 -6.89
C VAL A 14 -4.83 -5.91 -5.73
N TYR A 15 -6.14 -6.05 -5.62
CA TYR A 15 -6.90 -5.54 -4.49
C TYR A 15 -7.41 -6.68 -3.64
N LEU A 16 -7.44 -6.46 -2.34
CA LEU A 16 -8.24 -7.25 -1.42
C LEU A 16 -9.62 -6.58 -1.30
N LYS A 17 -10.65 -7.27 -1.76
CA LYS A 17 -12.04 -6.82 -1.76
C LYS A 17 -12.82 -7.56 -0.67
N LEU A 18 -13.59 -6.83 0.13
CA LEU A 18 -14.67 -7.39 0.93
C LEU A 18 -15.95 -7.39 0.10
N THR A 19 -16.45 -8.57 -0.30
CA THR A 19 -17.57 -8.66 -1.24
C THR A 19 -18.86 -8.05 -0.70
N ASN A 20 -19.63 -7.40 -1.57
CA ASN A 20 -20.96 -6.87 -1.24
C ASN A 20 -22.03 -7.92 -1.54
N GLU A 21 -22.11 -8.96 -0.71
CA GLU A 21 -23.13 -10.01 -0.78
C GLU A 21 -23.74 -10.25 0.60
N ARG A 22 -24.81 -11.05 0.71
CA ARG A 22 -25.50 -11.32 2.00
C ARG A 22 -24.56 -11.78 3.12
N PHE A 23 -23.55 -12.56 2.77
CA PHE A 23 -22.50 -13.00 3.70
C PHE A 23 -21.12 -12.67 3.09
N PRO A 24 -20.63 -11.44 3.28
CA PRO A 24 -19.38 -10.96 2.71
C PRO A 24 -18.18 -11.86 2.99
N ARG A 25 -17.26 -11.93 2.02
CA ARG A 25 -15.98 -12.63 2.13
C ARG A 25 -14.85 -11.77 1.58
N LEU A 26 -13.63 -12.13 1.95
CA LEU A 26 -12.44 -11.56 1.33
C LEU A 26 -12.16 -12.24 -0.01
N SER A 27 -11.93 -11.43 -1.05
CA SER A 27 -11.62 -11.86 -2.40
C SER A 27 -10.48 -11.05 -2.98
N ILE A 28 -9.57 -11.69 -3.69
CA ILE A 28 -8.46 -11.01 -4.36
C ILE A 28 -8.85 -10.75 -5.82
N VAL A 29 -8.90 -9.50 -6.22
CA VAL A 29 -9.33 -9.06 -7.57
C VAL A 29 -8.26 -8.18 -8.22
N ARG A 30 -8.28 -8.05 -9.54
CA ARG A 30 -7.33 -7.18 -10.28
C ARG A 30 -7.88 -5.78 -10.54
N GLU A 31 -9.20 -5.62 -10.46
CA GLU A 31 -9.90 -4.37 -10.73
C GLU A 31 -10.79 -3.99 -9.56
N ALA A 32 -10.73 -2.72 -9.17
CA ALA A 32 -11.70 -2.11 -8.27
C ALA A 32 -12.88 -1.55 -9.07
N LYS A 33 -14.10 -1.70 -8.54
CA LYS A 33 -15.33 -1.25 -9.18
C LYS A 33 -16.12 -0.38 -8.20
N ALA A 34 -16.94 0.53 -8.71
CA ALA A 34 -17.86 1.33 -7.91
C ALA A 34 -19.10 0.50 -7.50
N ASP A 35 -18.89 -0.54 -6.69
CA ASP A 35 -19.94 -1.49 -6.28
C ASP A 35 -20.26 -1.47 -4.77
N GLY A 36 -19.79 -0.42 -4.09
CA GLY A 36 -19.98 -0.20 -2.66
C GLY A 36 -19.20 -1.17 -1.76
N ALA A 37 -18.33 -2.01 -2.33
CA ALA A 37 -17.46 -2.87 -1.54
C ALA A 37 -16.27 -2.10 -0.94
N ALA A 38 -15.77 -2.57 0.20
CA ALA A 38 -14.51 -2.09 0.75
C ALA A 38 -13.32 -2.74 0.02
N TYR A 39 -12.35 -1.92 -0.37
CA TYR A 39 -11.16 -2.34 -1.08
C TYR A 39 -9.90 -1.90 -0.33
N LEU A 40 -8.92 -2.79 -0.28
CA LEU A 40 -7.58 -2.51 0.20
C LEU A 40 -6.59 -2.81 -0.93
N GLY A 41 -5.83 -1.79 -1.33
CA GLY A 41 -4.84 -1.90 -2.38
C GLY A 41 -4.57 -0.56 -3.07
N PRO A 42 -3.83 -0.58 -4.19
CA PRO A 42 -3.31 -1.77 -4.86
C PRO A 42 -2.17 -2.41 -4.06
N LEU A 43 -2.11 -3.74 -4.04
CA LEU A 43 -1.11 -4.54 -3.33
C LEU A 43 -0.07 -5.06 -4.32
N ALA A 44 1.20 -5.09 -3.90
CA ALA A 44 2.33 -5.41 -4.77
C ALA A 44 2.25 -6.81 -5.42
N SER A 45 1.63 -7.78 -4.74
CA SER A 45 1.51 -9.14 -5.26
C SER A 45 0.30 -9.87 -4.68
N ARG A 46 -0.15 -10.91 -5.41
CA ARG A 46 -1.16 -11.85 -4.90
C ARG A 46 -0.73 -12.51 -3.59
N GLY A 47 0.55 -12.85 -3.43
CA GLY A 47 1.09 -13.42 -2.19
C GLY A 47 0.91 -12.47 -1.01
N THR A 48 1.17 -11.17 -1.20
CA THR A 48 0.91 -10.14 -0.18
C THR A 48 -0.58 -10.08 0.14
N ALA A 49 -1.45 -10.08 -0.87
CA ALA A 49 -2.89 -10.06 -0.66
C ALA A 49 -3.41 -11.28 0.11
N VAL A 50 -2.82 -12.46 -0.10
CA VAL A 50 -3.13 -13.67 0.69
C VAL A 50 -2.71 -13.47 2.14
N LEU A 51 -1.48 -13.00 2.42
CA LEU A 51 -1.02 -12.76 3.80
C LEU A 51 -1.91 -11.74 4.53
N VAL A 52 -2.33 -10.68 3.85
CA VAL A 52 -3.26 -9.67 4.39
C VAL A 52 -4.62 -10.29 4.68
N ALA A 53 -5.17 -11.10 3.77
CA ALA A 53 -6.44 -11.79 3.97
C ALA A 53 -6.37 -12.77 5.16
N GLU A 54 -5.28 -13.52 5.27
CA GLU A 54 -5.04 -14.44 6.38
C GLU A 54 -4.89 -13.70 7.72
N ALA A 55 -4.25 -12.54 7.74
CA ALA A 55 -4.14 -11.72 8.95
C ALA A 55 -5.52 -11.34 9.51
N VAL A 56 -6.43 -10.91 8.64
CA VAL A 56 -7.82 -10.60 9.03
C VAL A 56 -8.56 -11.88 9.44
N GLN A 57 -8.46 -12.93 8.64
CA GLN A 57 -9.15 -14.21 8.86
C GLN A 57 -8.59 -15.03 10.01
N ASP A 58 -7.45 -14.65 10.59
CA ASP A 58 -6.89 -15.20 11.83
C ASP A 58 -7.59 -14.64 13.07
N VAL A 59 -8.22 -13.48 12.96
CA VAL A 59 -8.89 -12.81 14.08
C VAL A 59 -10.41 -12.84 13.90
N VAL A 60 -10.88 -12.56 12.69
CA VAL A 60 -12.30 -12.46 12.39
C VAL A 60 -12.78 -13.74 11.67
N PRO A 61 -13.80 -14.44 12.20
CA PRO A 61 -14.31 -15.70 11.64
C PRO A 61 -15.19 -15.51 10.38
N LEU A 62 -14.64 -14.86 9.35
CA LEU A 62 -15.30 -14.73 8.05
C LEU A 62 -15.26 -16.04 7.26
N ARG A 63 -16.28 -16.24 6.42
CA ARG A 63 -16.30 -17.35 5.47
C ARG A 63 -15.16 -17.22 4.46
N ARG A 64 -14.59 -18.38 4.10
CA ARG A 64 -13.53 -18.50 3.07
C ARG A 64 -14.02 -19.20 1.80
N CYS A 65 -15.17 -19.85 1.88
CA CYS A 65 -15.77 -20.58 0.76
C CYS A 65 -16.17 -19.63 -0.39
N THR A 66 -16.10 -20.14 -1.60
CA THR A 66 -16.43 -19.43 -2.86
C THR A 66 -17.90 -19.46 -3.25
N PRO A 67 -18.72 -20.50 -2.94
CA PRO A 67 -20.12 -20.51 -3.35
C PRO A 67 -20.90 -19.34 -2.78
N ARG A 68 -21.84 -18.81 -3.58
CA ARG A 68 -22.76 -17.76 -3.14
C ARG A 68 -23.79 -18.36 -2.18
N ILE A 69 -23.92 -17.76 -1.00
CA ILE A 69 -24.87 -18.21 0.03
C ILE A 69 -26.09 -17.29 0.00
N GLY A 70 -27.21 -17.81 -0.51
CA GLY A 70 -28.51 -17.16 -0.54
C GLY A 70 -29.35 -17.47 0.70
N ALA A 71 -30.60 -17.00 0.72
CA ALA A 71 -31.51 -17.18 1.85
C ALA A 71 -31.84 -18.64 2.17
N ARG A 72 -31.95 -19.47 1.13
CA ARG A 72 -32.33 -20.89 1.20
C ARG A 72 -31.13 -21.83 1.14
N THR A 73 -29.91 -21.30 1.02
CA THR A 73 -28.70 -22.11 0.92
C THR A 73 -28.44 -22.79 2.25
N ARG A 74 -28.30 -24.12 2.21
CA ARG A 74 -27.95 -24.98 3.35
C ARG A 74 -26.88 -25.97 2.90
N PHE A 75 -25.68 -25.84 3.45
CA PHE A 75 -24.59 -26.79 3.31
C PHE A 75 -24.15 -27.22 4.71
N PRO A 76 -23.68 -28.48 4.89
CA PRO A 76 -23.14 -28.90 6.18
C PRO A 76 -21.96 -28.03 6.61
N ALA A 77 -21.77 -27.92 7.93
CA ALA A 77 -20.62 -27.25 8.51
C ALA A 77 -19.33 -27.88 7.96
N CYS A 78 -18.37 -27.05 7.56
CA CYS A 78 -17.07 -27.51 7.09
C CYS A 78 -16.04 -27.50 8.22
N ALA A 79 -14.87 -28.09 7.99
CA ALA A 79 -13.78 -28.11 8.97
C ALA A 79 -13.41 -26.72 9.52
N LEU A 80 -13.53 -25.65 8.72
CA LEU A 80 -13.29 -24.29 9.20
C LEU A 80 -14.35 -23.83 10.21
N ALA A 81 -15.61 -24.24 10.06
CA ALA A 81 -16.65 -23.96 11.03
C ALA A 81 -16.40 -24.73 12.32
N GLU A 82 -16.06 -26.02 12.22
CA GLU A 82 -15.75 -26.88 13.38
C GLU A 82 -14.54 -26.35 14.18
N MET A 83 -13.53 -25.81 13.51
CA MET A 83 -12.38 -25.15 14.15
C MET A 83 -12.68 -23.73 14.65
N GLY A 84 -13.92 -23.23 14.55
CA GLY A 84 -14.30 -21.86 14.95
C GLY A 84 -13.70 -20.77 14.06
N ARG A 85 -13.19 -21.12 12.87
CA ARG A 85 -12.53 -20.20 11.92
C ARG A 85 -13.49 -19.52 10.96
N CYS A 86 -14.75 -19.94 10.96
CA CYS A 86 -15.85 -19.42 10.16
C CYS A 86 -17.13 -19.44 11.01
N LEU A 87 -17.94 -18.39 10.96
CA LEU A 87 -19.26 -18.36 11.60
C LEU A 87 -20.30 -19.30 10.96
N SER A 88 -19.92 -20.09 9.97
CA SER A 88 -20.79 -21.05 9.28
C SER A 88 -22.13 -20.48 8.78
N PRO A 89 -22.16 -19.36 8.04
CA PRO A 89 -23.44 -18.86 7.48
C PRO A 89 -24.08 -19.85 6.49
N CYS A 90 -23.34 -20.85 6.03
CA CYS A 90 -23.79 -21.85 5.07
C CYS A 90 -24.71 -22.91 5.65
N ASP A 91 -24.60 -23.27 6.93
CA ASP A 91 -25.49 -24.26 7.57
C ASP A 91 -26.77 -23.61 8.14
N GLY A 92 -26.79 -22.27 8.22
CA GLY A 92 -27.91 -21.50 8.74
C GLY A 92 -27.87 -21.23 10.24
N SER A 93 -26.81 -21.64 10.94
CA SER A 93 -26.58 -21.38 12.36
C SER A 93 -26.42 -19.89 12.71
N VAL A 94 -26.03 -19.07 11.73
CA VAL A 94 -25.77 -17.64 11.93
C VAL A 94 -26.67 -16.76 11.05
N SER A 95 -27.32 -15.79 11.69
CA SER A 95 -28.14 -14.79 11.01
C SER A 95 -27.27 -13.78 10.23
N PRO A 96 -27.81 -13.15 9.18
CA PRO A 96 -27.10 -12.08 8.47
C PRO A 96 -26.67 -10.94 9.38
N GLN A 97 -27.49 -10.60 10.39
CA GLN A 97 -27.21 -9.52 11.35
C GLN A 97 -25.99 -9.85 12.20
N ARG A 98 -25.93 -11.07 12.76
CA ARG A 98 -24.77 -11.51 13.55
C ARG A 98 -23.51 -11.64 12.70
N TYR A 99 -23.65 -12.07 11.44
CA TYR A 99 -22.51 -12.08 10.52
C TYR A 99 -22.03 -10.65 10.19
N ALA A 100 -22.96 -9.69 10.07
CA ALA A 100 -22.64 -8.29 9.79
C ALA A 100 -21.78 -7.63 10.87
N GLU A 101 -21.88 -8.06 12.14
CA GLU A 101 -20.99 -7.61 13.22
C GLU A 101 -19.52 -7.96 12.91
N ALA A 102 -19.25 -9.19 12.47
CA ALA A 102 -17.91 -9.60 12.07
C ALA A 102 -17.44 -8.83 10.81
N VAL A 103 -18.35 -8.59 9.87
CA VAL A 103 -18.07 -7.78 8.67
C VAL A 103 -17.77 -6.34 9.02
N ALA A 104 -18.42 -5.76 10.03
CA ALA A 104 -18.17 -4.40 10.48
C ALA A 104 -16.75 -4.24 11.03
N VAL A 105 -16.25 -5.22 11.79
CA VAL A 105 -14.84 -5.25 12.25
C VAL A 105 -13.88 -5.25 11.06
N VAL A 106 -14.14 -6.08 10.04
CA VAL A 106 -13.28 -6.12 8.85
C VAL A 106 -13.37 -4.82 8.05
N THR A 107 -14.58 -4.29 7.87
CA THR A 107 -14.80 -3.03 7.14
C THR A 107 -14.05 -1.90 7.83
N GLY A 108 -14.20 -1.76 9.16
CA GLY A 108 -13.45 -0.82 9.97
C GLY A 108 -11.93 -0.99 9.81
N ALA A 109 -11.44 -2.23 9.82
CA ALA A 109 -10.02 -2.50 9.64
C ALA A 109 -9.49 -2.13 8.26
N LEU A 110 -10.29 -2.28 7.20
CA LEU A 110 -9.89 -1.87 5.85
C LEU A 110 -9.95 -0.35 5.66
N THR A 111 -10.85 0.36 6.34
CA THR A 111 -11.10 1.80 6.11
C THR A 111 -10.48 2.74 7.16
N GLY A 112 -10.28 2.31 8.41
CA GLY A 112 -9.96 3.24 9.51
C GLY A 112 -9.47 2.58 10.80
N ASP A 113 -10.34 1.84 11.48
CA ASP A 113 -10.05 1.27 12.78
C ASP A 113 -9.37 -0.10 12.70
N LEU A 114 -8.07 -0.13 12.99
CA LEU A 114 -7.26 -1.34 12.97
C LEU A 114 -7.30 -2.13 14.27
N THR A 115 -7.91 -1.58 15.32
CA THR A 115 -7.85 -2.13 16.68
C THR A 115 -8.36 -3.56 16.72
N GLY A 116 -9.47 -3.83 16.01
CA GLY A 116 -10.10 -5.15 15.95
C GLY A 116 -9.27 -6.24 15.26
N VAL A 117 -8.21 -5.90 14.51
CA VAL A 117 -7.34 -6.88 13.82
C VAL A 117 -5.93 -6.87 14.39
N VAL A 118 -5.34 -5.68 14.57
CA VAL A 118 -3.94 -5.54 14.99
C VAL A 118 -3.73 -5.98 16.43
N ALA A 119 -4.59 -5.56 17.37
CA ALA A 119 -4.38 -5.87 18.79
C ALA A 119 -4.44 -7.39 19.08
N PRO A 120 -5.43 -8.15 18.54
CA PRO A 120 -5.45 -9.60 18.72
C PRO A 120 -4.26 -10.33 18.08
N LEU A 121 -3.81 -9.90 16.90
CA LEU A 121 -2.61 -10.47 16.27
C LEU A 121 -1.34 -10.23 17.10
N GLN A 122 -1.18 -9.02 17.67
CA GLN A 122 -0.07 -8.71 18.56
C GLN A 122 -0.11 -9.54 19.84
N ALA A 123 -1.28 -9.68 20.46
CA ALA A 123 -1.45 -10.52 21.65
C ALA A 123 -1.09 -11.99 21.36
N ARG A 124 -1.56 -12.54 20.24
CA ARG A 124 -1.24 -13.90 19.78
C ARG A 124 0.25 -14.07 19.52
N LEU A 125 0.88 -13.10 18.84
CA LEU A 125 2.32 -13.10 18.60
C LEU A 125 3.11 -13.16 19.92
N HIS A 126 2.76 -12.31 20.89
CA HIS A 126 3.43 -12.26 22.18
C HIS A 126 3.21 -13.54 23.00
N ALA A 127 2.03 -14.16 22.92
CA ALA A 127 1.77 -15.45 23.56
C ALA A 127 2.64 -16.57 22.98
N LEU A 128 2.70 -16.68 21.64
CA LEU A 128 3.53 -17.68 20.96
C LEU A 128 5.02 -17.49 21.26
N ALA A 129 5.50 -16.24 21.28
CA ALA A 129 6.88 -15.92 21.64
C ALA A 129 7.22 -16.34 23.07
N ARG A 130 6.34 -16.08 24.05
CA ARG A 130 6.51 -16.53 25.45
C ARG A 130 6.51 -18.05 25.59
N GLN A 131 5.82 -18.76 24.71
CA GLN A 131 5.76 -20.21 24.67
C GLN A 131 6.95 -20.85 23.90
N GLY A 132 7.88 -20.06 23.37
CA GLY A 132 9.01 -20.57 22.56
C GLY A 132 8.60 -21.07 21.17
N ARG A 133 7.37 -20.78 20.71
CA ARG A 133 6.83 -21.23 19.41
C ARG A 133 7.23 -20.27 18.29
N PHE A 134 8.51 -20.17 18.01
CA PHE A 134 9.07 -19.10 17.16
C PHE A 134 8.64 -19.16 15.69
N GLU A 135 8.43 -20.34 15.11
CA GLU A 135 8.00 -20.48 13.72
C GLU A 135 6.56 -19.97 13.51
N GLU A 136 5.67 -20.30 14.44
CA GLU A 136 4.29 -19.82 14.43
C GLU A 136 4.22 -18.33 14.74
N ALA A 137 5.04 -17.86 15.69
CA ALA A 137 5.21 -16.44 15.95
C ALA A 137 5.67 -15.69 14.69
N ALA A 138 6.64 -16.24 13.95
CA ALA A 138 7.10 -15.65 12.68
C ALA A 138 5.97 -15.57 11.64
N THR A 139 5.13 -16.60 11.55
CA THR A 139 3.96 -16.61 10.66
C THR A 139 2.97 -15.48 11.01
N VAL A 140 2.60 -15.36 12.29
CA VAL A 140 1.69 -14.30 12.76
C VAL A 140 2.31 -12.91 12.55
N ARG A 141 3.61 -12.76 12.82
CA ARG A 141 4.35 -11.52 12.58
C ARG A 141 4.32 -11.12 11.10
N ASN A 142 4.59 -12.06 10.20
CA ASN A 142 4.61 -11.78 8.76
C ASN A 142 3.23 -11.35 8.26
N ARG A 143 2.15 -12.00 8.73
CA ARG A 143 0.75 -11.61 8.44
C ARG A 143 0.43 -10.21 8.96
N LEU A 144 0.77 -9.94 10.23
CA LEU A 144 0.57 -8.62 10.84
C LEU A 144 1.32 -7.51 10.08
N GLN A 145 2.59 -7.77 9.73
CA GLN A 145 3.41 -6.83 8.96
C GLN A 145 2.80 -6.57 7.57
N ALA A 146 2.39 -7.62 6.86
CA ALA A 146 1.77 -7.49 5.54
C ALA A 146 0.49 -6.64 5.62
N PHE A 147 -0.39 -6.92 6.61
CA PHE A 147 -1.62 -6.17 6.84
C PHE A 147 -1.34 -4.69 7.16
N ALA A 148 -0.47 -4.42 8.12
CA ALA A 148 -0.14 -3.05 8.53
C ALA A 148 0.50 -2.24 7.39
N THR A 149 1.40 -2.84 6.62
CA THR A 149 2.03 -2.17 5.48
C THR A 149 1.04 -1.92 4.35
N ALA A 150 0.14 -2.88 4.08
CA ALA A 150 -0.91 -2.72 3.09
C ALA A 150 -1.83 -1.54 3.43
N VAL A 151 -2.35 -1.49 4.66
CA VAL A 151 -3.24 -0.40 5.10
C VAL A 151 -2.52 0.94 5.07
N TRP A 152 -1.29 1.01 5.59
CA TRP A 152 -0.51 2.26 5.60
C TRP A 152 -0.29 2.79 4.19
N ARG A 153 0.15 1.91 3.28
CA ARG A 153 0.38 2.26 1.88
C ARG A 153 -0.92 2.73 1.23
N THR A 154 -2.00 1.96 1.32
CA THR A 154 -3.28 2.34 0.69
C THR A 154 -3.78 3.69 1.19
N ARG A 155 -3.72 3.97 2.50
CA ARG A 155 -4.18 5.26 3.04
C ARG A 155 -3.36 6.43 2.54
N ARG A 156 -2.04 6.28 2.50
CA ARG A 156 -1.13 7.31 1.98
C ARG A 156 -1.47 7.64 0.53
N LEU A 157 -1.59 6.62 -0.32
CA LEU A 157 -1.93 6.84 -1.72
C LEU A 157 -3.33 7.44 -1.87
N THR A 158 -4.33 6.91 -1.17
CA THR A 158 -5.70 7.44 -1.22
C THR A 158 -5.77 8.90 -0.77
N ALA A 159 -5.10 9.27 0.32
CA ALA A 159 -5.06 10.65 0.81
C ALA A 159 -4.40 11.60 -0.20
N THR A 160 -3.26 11.19 -0.78
CA THR A 160 -2.59 11.97 -1.83
C THR A 160 -3.49 12.19 -3.04
N VAL A 161 -4.22 11.17 -3.49
CA VAL A 161 -5.10 11.36 -4.64
C VAL A 161 -6.35 12.15 -4.29
N ALA A 162 -6.91 11.95 -3.10
CA ALA A 162 -8.09 12.68 -2.63
C ALA A 162 -7.82 14.17 -2.43
N ALA A 163 -6.57 14.56 -2.15
CA ALA A 163 -6.17 15.96 -2.01
C ALA A 163 -6.36 16.78 -3.31
N GLY A 164 -6.49 16.12 -4.48
CA GLY A 164 -6.63 16.77 -5.77
C GLY A 164 -5.35 17.50 -6.16
N VAL A 165 -5.45 18.80 -6.42
CA VAL A 165 -4.29 19.64 -6.70
C VAL A 165 -3.51 19.89 -5.41
N VAL A 166 -2.21 19.58 -5.42
CA VAL A 166 -1.29 19.86 -4.32
C VAL A 166 -0.07 20.61 -4.87
N VAL A 167 0.28 21.73 -4.24
CA VAL A 167 1.52 22.47 -4.51
C VAL A 167 2.35 22.48 -3.24
N ALA A 168 3.61 22.04 -3.37
CA ALA A 168 4.51 21.89 -2.26
C ALA A 168 5.93 22.24 -2.66
N SER A 169 6.74 22.63 -1.69
CA SER A 169 8.14 23.00 -1.91
C SER A 169 9.07 22.30 -0.93
N ARG A 170 10.33 22.10 -1.32
CA ARG A 170 11.37 21.51 -0.48
C ARG A 170 12.70 22.20 -0.72
N PRO A 171 13.49 22.51 0.32
CA PRO A 171 14.83 23.04 0.15
C PRO A 171 15.74 22.00 -0.50
N VAL A 172 16.54 22.44 -1.47
CA VAL A 172 17.57 21.64 -2.13
C VAL A 172 18.91 22.09 -1.60
N SER A 173 19.55 21.24 -0.79
CA SER A 173 20.93 21.48 -0.36
C SER A 173 21.88 21.26 -1.52
N ARG A 174 22.29 22.34 -2.19
CA ARG A 174 23.53 22.40 -2.98
C ARG A 174 24.29 23.67 -2.61
N CYS A 175 25.61 23.53 -2.52
CA CYS A 175 26.56 24.52 -2.01
C CYS A 175 26.54 25.84 -2.79
N GLY A 176 26.75 26.96 -2.09
CA GLY A 176 27.25 28.22 -2.66
C GLY A 176 26.28 29.41 -2.64
N ASP A 177 25.06 29.24 -3.18
CA ASP A 177 24.42 30.38 -3.87
C ASP A 177 23.09 30.87 -3.24
N GLY A 178 22.95 30.79 -1.91
CA GLY A 178 21.74 31.24 -1.18
C GLY A 178 20.64 30.19 -1.02
N GLY A 179 20.94 28.93 -1.37
CA GLY A 179 19.99 27.81 -1.31
C GLY A 179 19.00 27.85 -2.48
N ALA A 180 18.63 26.69 -3.02
CA ALA A 180 17.58 26.58 -4.03
C ALA A 180 16.36 25.87 -3.43
N VAL A 181 15.17 26.23 -3.89
CA VAL A 181 13.93 25.55 -3.52
C VAL A 181 13.39 24.80 -4.73
N GLU A 182 13.03 23.54 -4.54
CA GLU A 182 12.30 22.74 -5.54
C GLU A 182 10.82 22.82 -5.22
N VAL A 183 10.02 23.28 -6.18
CA VAL A 183 8.56 23.37 -6.08
C VAL A 183 7.96 22.34 -7.02
N MET A 184 6.90 21.69 -6.58
CA MET A 184 6.19 20.63 -7.30
C MET A 184 4.70 20.89 -7.20
N ALA A 185 4.00 20.70 -8.33
CA ALA A 185 2.55 20.60 -8.37
C ALA A 185 2.15 19.21 -8.84
N SER A 186 1.18 18.62 -8.13
CA SER A 186 0.53 17.38 -8.50
C SER A 186 -0.98 17.58 -8.57
N ASP A 187 -1.65 16.75 -9.36
CA ASP A 187 -3.11 16.67 -9.39
C ASP A 187 -3.54 15.20 -9.36
N GLY A 188 -4.42 14.86 -8.42
CA GLY A 188 -4.88 13.49 -8.23
C GLY A 188 -3.72 12.50 -8.00
N GLY A 189 -2.64 12.97 -7.37
CA GLY A 189 -1.43 12.19 -7.12
C GLY A 189 -0.51 11.96 -8.33
N ARG A 190 -0.77 12.59 -9.48
CA ARG A 190 0.15 12.61 -10.62
C ARG A 190 0.96 13.89 -10.65
N LEU A 191 2.22 13.81 -11.07
CA LEU A 191 3.07 14.98 -11.19
C LEU A 191 2.61 15.81 -12.40
N VAL A 192 2.23 17.07 -12.17
CA VAL A 192 1.89 17.99 -13.26
C VAL A 192 3.15 18.71 -13.73
N ALA A 193 3.87 19.32 -12.80
CA ALA A 193 5.05 20.12 -13.10
C ALA A 193 5.95 20.26 -11.88
N THR A 194 7.22 20.57 -12.15
CA THR A 194 8.20 20.96 -11.13
C THR A 194 9.00 22.14 -11.64
N THR A 195 9.44 23.00 -10.72
CA THR A 195 10.37 24.08 -10.99
C THR A 195 11.37 24.21 -9.85
N ARG A 196 12.47 24.92 -10.11
CA ARG A 196 13.45 25.30 -9.10
C ARG A 196 13.59 26.82 -9.13
N CYS A 197 13.57 27.42 -7.95
CA CYS A 197 13.63 28.87 -7.80
C CYS A 197 14.52 29.26 -6.61
N ARG A 198 14.84 30.54 -6.50
CA ARG A 198 15.44 31.09 -5.27
C ARG A 198 14.34 31.13 -4.18
N PRO A 199 14.72 31.15 -2.89
CA PRO A 199 13.75 31.30 -1.80
C PRO A 199 12.87 32.54 -1.95
N ASP A 200 13.44 33.65 -2.46
CA ASP A 200 12.74 34.92 -2.66
C ASP A 200 11.63 34.83 -3.73
N ASP A 201 11.75 33.90 -4.68
CA ASP A 201 10.80 33.71 -5.79
C ASP A 201 9.78 32.59 -5.53
N LEU A 202 9.77 32.02 -4.31
CA LEU A 202 9.00 30.82 -3.97
C LEU A 202 7.49 31.00 -4.19
N ASP A 203 6.92 32.10 -3.71
CA ASP A 203 5.48 32.34 -3.79
C ASP A 203 5.03 32.47 -5.25
N GLN A 204 5.80 33.21 -6.06
CA GLN A 204 5.54 33.34 -7.49
C GLN A 204 5.64 31.98 -8.20
N ALA A 205 6.65 31.18 -7.89
CA ALA A 205 6.81 29.86 -8.46
C ALA A 205 5.66 28.90 -8.08
N ALA A 206 5.18 28.96 -6.83
CA ALA A 206 4.06 28.18 -6.35
C ALA A 206 2.75 28.56 -7.07
N ASP A 207 2.47 29.85 -7.22
CA ASP A 207 1.28 30.35 -7.92
C ASP A 207 1.26 29.95 -9.40
N GLN A 208 2.40 30.06 -10.08
CA GLN A 208 2.53 29.63 -11.47
C GLN A 208 2.25 28.13 -11.64
N LEU A 209 2.75 27.30 -10.72
CA LEU A 209 2.50 25.86 -10.75
C LEU A 209 1.04 25.52 -10.42
N LEU A 210 0.40 26.26 -9.51
CA LEU A 210 -1.02 26.11 -9.20
C LEU A 210 -1.88 26.41 -10.44
N GLN A 211 -1.61 27.51 -11.14
CA GLN A 211 -2.30 27.87 -12.38
C GLN A 211 -2.13 26.81 -13.47
N ARG A 212 -0.92 26.24 -13.61
CA ARG A 212 -0.66 25.13 -14.53
C ARG A 212 -1.45 23.87 -14.18
N ALA A 213 -1.53 23.52 -12.90
CA ALA A 213 -2.32 22.38 -12.44
C ALA A 213 -3.82 22.57 -12.71
N ALA A 214 -4.34 23.78 -12.47
CA ALA A 214 -5.72 24.11 -12.80
C ALA A 214 -6.00 24.01 -14.32
N ALA A 215 -5.07 24.47 -15.15
CA ALA A 215 -5.19 24.40 -16.62
C ALA A 215 -5.05 22.98 -17.19
N ALA A 216 -4.33 22.08 -16.51
CA ALA A 216 -4.15 20.69 -16.94
C ALA A 216 -5.45 19.86 -16.89
N GLY A 217 -6.50 20.36 -16.22
CA GLY A 217 -7.86 19.88 -16.40
C GLY A 217 -8.19 18.56 -15.70
N GLY A 218 -7.64 18.30 -14.51
CA GLY A 218 -8.06 17.19 -13.65
C GLY A 218 -7.63 15.81 -14.16
N THR A 219 -7.27 14.88 -13.28
CA THR A 219 -7.17 13.46 -13.67
C THR A 219 -8.53 12.82 -14.04
N GLY A 220 -9.65 13.52 -13.79
CA GLY A 220 -11.02 13.02 -14.02
C GLY A 220 -11.38 11.79 -13.16
N ARG A 221 -10.54 11.44 -12.18
CA ARG A 221 -10.68 10.22 -11.39
C ARG A 221 -11.71 10.40 -10.27
N PRO A 222 -12.70 9.50 -10.15
CA PRO A 222 -13.57 9.47 -9.00
C PRO A 222 -12.75 9.28 -7.71
N ALA A 223 -12.93 10.17 -6.74
CA ALA A 223 -12.17 10.15 -5.48
C ALA A 223 -12.50 8.92 -4.61
N ASP A 224 -13.65 8.29 -4.82
CA ASP A 224 -14.17 7.14 -4.09
C ASP A 224 -13.54 5.80 -4.51
N LEU A 225 -12.86 5.75 -5.66
CA LEU A 225 -12.22 4.53 -6.13
C LEU A 225 -10.77 4.39 -5.62
N PRO A 226 -10.33 3.16 -5.28
CA PRO A 226 -8.93 2.87 -4.98
C PRO A 226 -7.98 3.29 -6.10
N VAL A 227 -6.74 3.63 -5.74
CA VAL A 227 -5.69 3.97 -6.71
C VAL A 227 -5.47 2.80 -7.67
N ARG A 228 -5.44 3.07 -8.99
CA ARG A 228 -5.23 2.05 -10.02
C ARG A 228 -3.81 1.48 -9.95
N PRO A 229 -3.55 0.21 -10.29
CA PRO A 229 -2.21 -0.34 -10.14
C PRO A 229 -1.18 0.37 -11.05
N GLU A 230 -1.60 0.81 -12.24
CA GLU A 230 -0.80 1.59 -13.19
C GLU A 230 -0.38 2.97 -12.66
N ASP A 231 -1.19 3.55 -11.78
CA ASP A 231 -0.95 4.90 -11.22
C ASP A 231 -0.18 4.82 -9.90
N ALA A 232 -0.18 3.64 -9.28
CA ALA A 232 0.30 3.46 -7.92
C ALA A 232 1.78 3.81 -7.75
N GLU A 233 2.64 3.53 -8.73
CA GLU A 233 4.07 3.87 -8.66
C GLU A 233 4.28 5.38 -8.70
N GLU A 234 3.57 6.10 -9.59
CA GLU A 234 3.66 7.55 -9.70
C GLU A 234 3.12 8.24 -8.43
N VAL A 235 1.93 7.83 -7.97
CA VAL A 235 1.32 8.36 -6.73
C VAL A 235 2.23 8.09 -5.54
N GLU A 236 2.90 6.93 -5.49
CA GLU A 236 3.83 6.62 -4.40
C GLU A 236 5.08 7.50 -4.42
N LEU A 237 5.63 7.80 -5.61
CA LEU A 237 6.75 8.74 -5.75
C LEU A 237 6.37 10.16 -5.32
N VAL A 238 5.22 10.67 -5.77
CA VAL A 238 4.70 11.98 -5.37
C VAL A 238 4.48 12.02 -3.86
N THR A 239 3.82 11.00 -3.30
CA THR A 239 3.59 10.90 -1.85
C THR A 239 4.91 10.86 -1.06
N GLN A 240 5.89 10.07 -1.51
CA GLN A 240 7.19 9.97 -0.86
C GLN A 240 7.96 11.30 -0.93
N TRP A 241 7.87 12.02 -2.05
CA TRP A 241 8.48 13.34 -2.17
C TRP A 241 7.85 14.32 -1.16
N MET A 242 6.52 14.34 -1.03
CA MET A 242 5.80 15.22 -0.10
C MET A 242 6.08 14.92 1.38
N GLU A 243 6.36 13.67 1.71
CA GLU A 243 6.75 13.27 3.07
C GLU A 243 8.25 13.48 3.36
N GLY A 244 8.98 14.04 2.40
CA GLY A 244 10.37 14.41 2.56
C GLY A 244 10.57 15.45 3.68
N ARG A 245 11.76 15.44 4.28
CA ARG A 245 12.13 16.47 5.26
C ARG A 245 12.18 17.85 4.61
N GLY A 246 11.71 18.86 5.34
CA GLY A 246 11.70 20.25 4.88
C GLY A 246 10.64 20.56 3.82
N VAL A 247 9.71 19.63 3.54
CA VAL A 247 8.59 19.93 2.66
C VAL A 247 7.62 20.90 3.33
N VAL A 248 7.23 21.94 2.61
CA VAL A 248 6.21 22.90 2.99
C VAL A 248 5.07 22.81 1.97
N LEU A 249 3.84 22.64 2.45
CA LEU A 249 2.63 22.63 1.63
C LEU A 249 2.15 24.07 1.43
N HIS A 250 1.97 24.48 0.17
CA HIS A 250 1.46 25.80 -0.21
C HIS A 250 -0.02 25.73 -0.58
N HIS A 251 -0.45 24.63 -1.20
CA HIS A 251 -1.83 24.41 -1.60
C HIS A 251 -2.19 22.93 -1.49
N ALA A 252 -3.41 22.63 -1.06
CA ALA A 252 -4.03 21.30 -1.13
C ALA A 252 -5.54 21.45 -1.34
N GLY A 253 -6.05 21.06 -2.52
CA GLY A 253 -7.42 21.34 -2.94
C GLY A 253 -8.48 20.87 -1.96
N ALA A 254 -8.47 19.59 -1.58
CA ALA A 254 -9.38 19.01 -0.59
C ALA A 254 -8.73 18.82 0.80
N GLY A 255 -7.51 19.34 0.99
CA GLY A 255 -6.66 19.06 2.16
C GLY A 255 -5.95 17.71 2.07
N LEU A 256 -4.76 17.64 2.68
CA LEU A 256 -3.96 16.41 2.78
C LEU A 256 -3.94 15.93 4.23
N ALA A 257 -4.79 14.96 4.55
CA ALA A 257 -4.86 14.37 5.88
C ALA A 257 -4.97 12.84 5.83
N LEU A 258 -4.14 12.17 6.63
CA LEU A 258 -4.35 10.76 6.94
C LEU A 258 -5.39 10.68 8.05
N GLY A 259 -6.53 10.03 7.79
CA GLY A 259 -7.59 9.88 8.78
C GLY A 259 -7.06 9.39 10.14
N MET A 260 -7.43 10.10 11.21
CA MET A 260 -6.91 9.90 12.58
C MET A 260 -7.20 8.50 13.15
N ALA A 261 -8.31 7.86 12.73
CA ALA A 261 -8.70 6.53 13.19
C ALA A 261 -7.61 5.51 12.83
N GLY A 262 -7.02 4.87 13.85
CA GLY A 262 -5.93 3.91 13.68
C GLY A 262 -4.58 4.50 13.25
N GLY A 263 -4.47 5.81 12.98
CA GLY A 263 -3.25 6.45 12.47
C GLY A 263 -2.06 6.36 13.44
N ARG A 264 -2.29 6.66 14.73
CA ARG A 264 -1.26 6.51 15.79
C ARG A 264 -0.82 5.07 15.97
N GLN A 265 -1.76 4.13 15.96
CA GLN A 265 -1.48 2.70 16.08
C GLN A 265 -0.66 2.19 14.88
N LEU A 266 -1.03 2.61 13.68
CA LEU A 266 -0.36 2.24 12.44
C LEU A 266 1.05 2.84 12.35
N ALA A 267 1.21 4.13 12.69
CA ALA A 267 2.51 4.78 12.77
C ALA A 267 3.42 4.12 13.81
N GLY A 268 2.89 3.82 15.01
CA GLY A 268 3.62 3.09 16.04
C GLY A 268 4.03 1.69 15.60
N LEU A 269 3.16 0.97 14.89
CA LEU A 269 3.45 -0.35 14.34
C LEU A 269 4.52 -0.27 13.24
N GLN A 270 4.42 0.67 12.30
CA GLN A 270 5.41 0.89 11.24
C GLN A 270 6.78 1.27 11.82
N ALA A 271 6.83 2.11 12.85
CA ALA A 271 8.07 2.47 13.54
C ALA A 271 8.74 1.27 14.25
N ARG A 272 7.96 0.28 14.68
CA ARG A 272 8.48 -0.97 15.27
C ARG A 272 8.97 -1.92 14.18
N LEU A 273 8.17 -2.13 13.12
CA LEU A 273 8.51 -2.99 11.99
C LEU A 273 9.79 -2.53 11.27
N SER A 274 9.95 -1.22 11.05
CA SER A 274 11.15 -0.64 10.42
C SER A 274 12.42 -0.73 11.28
N ARG A 275 12.30 -0.85 12.61
CA ARG A 275 13.43 -1.12 13.51
C ARG A 275 13.88 -2.58 13.42
N VAL A 276 12.94 -3.51 13.42
CA VAL A 276 13.22 -4.95 13.27
C VAL A 276 13.89 -5.23 11.92
N HIS A 277 13.42 -4.59 10.84
CA HIS A 277 14.01 -4.77 9.52
C HIS A 277 15.49 -4.32 9.45
N ARG A 278 15.82 -3.24 10.15
CA ARG A 278 17.20 -2.73 10.26
C ARG A 278 18.10 -3.64 11.10
N SER A 279 17.59 -4.25 12.17
CA SER A 279 18.37 -5.17 13.01
C SER A 279 18.58 -6.55 12.40
N THR A 280 17.70 -7.00 11.49
CA THR A 280 17.79 -8.35 10.90
C THR A 280 18.60 -8.44 9.60
N GLY A 281 19.17 -7.33 9.10
CA GLY A 281 20.13 -7.33 7.97
C GLY A 281 19.64 -7.95 6.65
N ARG A 282 18.35 -8.29 6.51
CA ARG A 282 17.77 -8.89 5.31
C ARG A 282 16.70 -7.96 4.72
N PRO A 283 16.99 -7.25 3.62
CA PRO A 283 15.95 -6.55 2.88
C PRO A 283 14.94 -7.57 2.35
N GLY A 284 13.65 -7.32 2.58
CA GLY A 284 12.53 -8.15 2.13
C GLY A 284 12.30 -8.11 0.61
N ALA A 285 13.37 -8.02 -0.18
CA ALA A 285 13.37 -7.95 -1.64
C ALA A 285 13.95 -9.21 -2.32
N GLU A 286 14.11 -10.32 -1.60
CA GLU A 286 14.51 -11.62 -2.17
C GLU A 286 13.33 -12.60 -2.24
N LEU A 287 12.39 -12.30 -3.14
CA LEU A 287 11.56 -13.34 -3.79
C LEU A 287 11.51 -13.13 -5.31
N ALA A 288 12.42 -12.32 -5.87
CA ALA A 288 12.48 -12.02 -7.31
C ALA A 288 13.92 -12.05 -7.91
N ALA A 289 14.88 -12.73 -7.27
CA ALA A 289 16.21 -12.93 -7.86
C ALA A 289 16.37 -14.36 -8.39
N LYS A 290 15.72 -14.66 -9.52
CA LYS A 290 16.07 -15.85 -10.32
C LYS A 290 17.37 -15.60 -11.07
N ARG A 291 18.42 -16.36 -10.69
CA ARG A 291 19.56 -16.81 -11.50
C ARG A 291 20.11 -15.81 -12.53
N THR A 292 21.14 -15.06 -12.18
CA THR A 292 22.14 -14.58 -13.15
C THR A 292 23.34 -15.51 -13.10
N ARG A 293 23.56 -16.25 -14.19
CA ARG A 293 24.75 -17.06 -14.43
C ARG A 293 26.00 -16.17 -14.41
N ARG A 294 27.09 -16.74 -13.89
CA ARG A 294 28.47 -16.24 -13.88
C ARG A 294 28.86 -15.75 -15.30
N PRO A 295 29.49 -14.57 -15.45
CA PRO A 295 30.00 -14.15 -16.76
C PRO A 295 31.21 -15.02 -17.17
N PRO A 296 31.44 -15.28 -18.47
CA PRO A 296 32.64 -15.96 -18.95
C PRO A 296 33.88 -15.05 -18.82
N PRO A 297 35.09 -15.62 -18.81
CA PRO A 297 36.33 -14.86 -18.67
C PRO A 297 36.63 -14.01 -19.90
N VAL A 298 37.28 -12.87 -19.65
CA VAL A 298 37.70 -11.86 -20.62
C VAL A 298 38.87 -12.40 -21.44
N GLU A 299 38.69 -12.57 -22.74
CA GLU A 299 39.81 -12.78 -23.68
C GLU A 299 40.56 -11.46 -23.89
N GLN A 300 41.89 -11.56 -23.76
CA GLN A 300 42.86 -10.49 -23.98
C GLN A 300 42.94 -10.18 -25.48
N PHE A 301 42.57 -8.96 -25.87
CA PHE A 301 42.97 -8.42 -27.17
C PHE A 301 44.31 -7.70 -27.01
N ALA A 302 45.35 -8.30 -27.60
CA ALA A 302 46.63 -7.66 -27.85
C ALA A 302 46.45 -6.56 -28.91
N ALA A 303 46.86 -5.34 -28.58
CA ALA A 303 47.08 -4.27 -29.54
C ALA A 303 48.59 -4.14 -29.76
N SER A 304 49.05 -4.62 -30.91
CA SER A 304 50.38 -4.35 -31.45
C SER A 304 50.49 -2.86 -31.77
N ALA A 305 51.45 -2.20 -31.13
CA ALA A 305 51.94 -0.89 -31.54
C ALA A 305 53.16 -1.11 -32.44
N THR A 306 53.07 -0.64 -33.69
CA THR A 306 54.19 -0.56 -34.63
C THR A 306 54.31 0.88 -35.13
N LEU A 307 55.29 1.61 -34.60
CA LEU A 307 56.09 2.63 -35.31
C LEU A 307 57.36 1.89 -35.80
N PRO A 308 58.13 2.31 -36.84
CA PRO A 308 58.54 3.69 -37.19
C PRO A 308 58.78 3.85 -38.74
N PRO A 309 59.65 4.75 -39.27
CA PRO A 309 60.23 5.99 -38.74
C PRO A 309 59.64 7.28 -39.32
#